data_AF-A0A1K0IUP4-F1
#
_entry.id   AF-A0A1K0IUP4-F1
#
_cell.length_a   1.000
_cell.length_b   1.000
_cell.length_c   1.000
_cell.angle_alpha   90.00
_cell.angle_beta   90.00
_cell.angle_gamma   90.00
#
_symmetry.space_group_name_H-M   'P 1'
#
loop_
_entity.id
_entity.type
_entity.pdbx_description
1 polymer ?
#
loop_
_entity_poly.entity_id
_entity_poly.type
_entity_poly.pdbx_seq_one_letter_code
_entity_poly.pdbx_strand_id
1 'polypeptide(L)'
;MDPLMLVVHRTHALAGHTEVAVSALAGCRLLMRELGSTTRIATEDMLAQARVSPAAQMEIGSRESIHEAVIRNLGVSVIARHEVPSHPDLRVPGFTDASPCLHEYLYCLRERRGARLIDAFVALAEPPQGQQESGADR
;
A
#
# COMPACT_ATOMS: atom_id res chain seq x y z
N MET A 1 -3.72 2.90 9.81
CA MET A 1 -2.53 2.78 8.93
C MET A 1 -2.81 1.63 8.01
N ASP A 2 -2.73 1.86 6.70
CA ASP A 2 -2.96 0.80 5.73
C ASP A 2 -1.62 0.22 5.25
N PRO A 3 -1.37 -1.09 5.45
CA PRO A 3 -0.09 -1.68 5.08
C PRO A 3 0.08 -1.74 3.56
N LEU A 4 1.28 -1.44 3.09
CA LEU A 4 1.68 -1.70 1.72
C LEU A 4 2.16 -3.14 1.59
N MET A 5 1.62 -3.84 0.60
CA MET A 5 1.89 -5.23 0.31
C MET A 5 2.59 -5.37 -1.04
N LEU A 6 3.42 -6.40 -1.19
CA LEU A 6 3.88 -6.82 -2.51
C LEU A 6 2.73 -7.54 -3.22
N VAL A 7 2.49 -7.21 -4.48
CA VAL A 7 1.51 -7.88 -5.34
C VAL A 7 2.23 -8.51 -6.52
N VAL A 8 2.06 -9.81 -6.68
CA VAL A 8 2.71 -10.62 -7.71
C VAL A 8 1.71 -11.54 -8.39
N HIS A 9 2.02 -11.94 -9.63
CA HIS A 9 1.29 -13.02 -10.28
C HIS A 9 1.54 -14.36 -9.56
N ARG A 10 0.57 -15.27 -9.55
CA ARG A 10 0.62 -16.59 -8.87
C ARG A 10 1.77 -17.50 -9.32
N THR A 11 2.34 -17.27 -10.51
CA THR A 11 3.47 -18.03 -11.04
C THR A 11 4.82 -17.32 -10.87
N HIS A 12 4.82 -16.14 -10.26
CA HIS A 12 6.06 -15.41 -9.98
C HIS A 12 6.88 -16.16 -8.92
N ALA A 13 8.21 -16.03 -8.95
CA ALA A 13 9.10 -16.73 -8.00
C ALA A 13 8.77 -16.42 -6.53
N LEU A 14 8.31 -15.20 -6.25
CA LEU A 14 7.93 -14.75 -4.90
C LEU A 14 6.51 -15.18 -4.48
N ALA A 15 5.72 -15.80 -5.36
CA ALA A 15 4.31 -16.11 -5.10
C ALA A 15 4.10 -17.20 -4.03
N GLY A 16 5.11 -18.04 -3.79
CA GLY A 16 5.07 -19.08 -2.77
C GLY A 16 5.36 -18.59 -1.34
N HIS A 17 5.70 -17.31 -1.18
CA HIS A 17 6.06 -16.73 0.10
C HIS A 17 4.88 -15.97 0.72
N THR A 18 4.69 -16.13 2.02
CA THR A 18 3.77 -15.29 2.80
C THR A 18 4.35 -13.90 3.04
N GLU A 19 5.67 -13.82 3.21
CA GLU A 19 6.41 -12.57 3.39
C GLU A 19 7.76 -12.65 2.68
N VAL A 20 8.28 -11.51 2.23
CA VAL A 20 9.58 -11.40 1.54
C VAL A 20 10.43 -10.27 2.13
N ALA A 21 11.75 -10.38 2.04
CA ALA A 21 12.62 -9.25 2.35
C ALA A 21 12.53 -8.19 1.24
N VAL A 22 12.69 -6.90 1.57
CA VAL A 22 12.73 -5.82 0.57
C VAL A 22 13.84 -6.06 -0.47
N SER A 23 14.94 -6.70 -0.07
CA SER A 23 16.04 -7.10 -0.96
C SER A 23 15.63 -8.03 -2.10
N ALA A 24 14.54 -8.79 -1.95
CA ALA A 24 14.00 -9.63 -3.03
C ALA A 24 13.53 -8.80 -4.25
N LEU A 25 13.22 -7.52 -4.05
CA LEU A 25 12.83 -6.61 -5.14
C LEU A 25 14.00 -6.27 -6.07
N ALA A 26 15.26 -6.47 -5.65
CA ALA A 26 16.44 -6.20 -6.47
C ALA A 26 16.44 -6.97 -7.79
N GLY A 27 15.88 -8.19 -7.81
CA GLY A 27 15.75 -9.02 -9.00
C GLY A 27 14.47 -8.80 -9.80
N CYS A 28 13.58 -7.93 -9.35
CA CYS A 28 12.23 -7.78 -9.91
C CYS A 28 12.13 -6.60 -10.88
N ARG A 29 11.23 -6.70 -11.85
CA ARG A 29 10.70 -5.53 -12.56
C ARG A 29 9.57 -4.94 -11.72
N LEU A 30 9.80 -3.75 -11.17
CA LEU A 30 8.86 -3.05 -10.33
C LEU A 30 7.97 -2.11 -11.16
N LEU A 31 6.66 -2.33 -11.07
CA LEU A 31 5.62 -1.51 -11.67
C LEU A 31 5.22 -0.43 -10.66
N MET A 32 5.46 0.83 -11.03
CA MET A 32 5.32 2.00 -10.17
C MET A 32 4.19 2.89 -10.67
N ARG A 33 3.47 3.52 -9.76
CA ARG A 33 2.51 4.58 -10.08
C ARG A 33 3.23 5.83 -10.60
N GLU A 34 2.49 6.72 -11.24
CA GLU A 34 2.92 8.06 -11.61
C GLU A 34 3.48 8.86 -10.42
N LEU A 35 4.34 9.83 -10.72
CA LEU A 35 4.92 10.73 -9.72
C LEU A 35 3.82 11.47 -8.94
N GLY A 36 4.01 11.62 -7.63
CA GLY A 36 3.04 12.28 -6.74
C GLY A 36 2.06 11.32 -6.04
N SER A 37 2.05 10.04 -6.42
CA SER A 37 1.33 9.00 -5.66
C SER A 37 1.95 8.77 -4.29
N THR A 38 1.14 8.79 -3.22
CA THR A 38 1.60 8.51 -1.85
C THR A 38 2.18 7.10 -1.72
N THR A 39 1.57 6.12 -2.40
CA THR A 39 2.08 4.74 -2.46
C THR A 39 3.46 4.68 -3.09
N ARG A 40 3.69 5.46 -4.15
CA ARG A 40 5.02 5.55 -4.79
C ARG A 40 6.06 6.11 -3.83
N ILE A 41 5.77 7.24 -3.17
CA ILE A 41 6.68 7.86 -2.21
C ILE A 41 7.06 6.86 -1.10
N ALA A 42 6.06 6.22 -0.49
CA ALA A 42 6.30 5.22 0.56
C ALA A 42 7.10 4.00 0.06
N THR A 43 6.89 3.58 -1.19
CA THR A 43 7.66 2.50 -1.82
C THR A 43 9.11 2.91 -2.08
N GLU A 44 9.34 4.13 -2.57
CA GLU A 44 10.67 4.69 -2.80
C GLU A 44 11.44 4.86 -1.48
N ASP A 45 10.79 5.35 -0.43
CA ASP A 45 11.36 5.48 0.91
C ASP A 45 11.77 4.12 1.48
N MET A 46 10.90 3.10 1.35
CA MET A 46 11.20 1.73 1.78
C MET A 46 12.42 1.17 1.05
N LEU A 47 12.49 1.33 -0.28
CA LEU A 47 13.62 0.88 -1.09
C LEU A 47 14.92 1.62 -0.72
N ALA A 48 14.85 2.93 -0.51
CA ALA A 48 15.99 3.75 -0.13
C ALA A 48 16.55 3.36 1.25
N GLN A 49 15.68 3.14 2.23
CA GLN A 49 16.06 2.68 3.57
C GLN A 49 16.75 1.30 3.52
N ALA A 50 16.23 0.39 2.69
CA ALA A 50 16.83 -0.93 2.49
C ALA A 50 18.06 -0.91 1.56
N ARG A 51 18.38 0.22 0.92
CA ARG A 51 19.42 0.37 -0.12
C ARG A 51 19.25 -0.61 -1.28
N VAL A 52 18.01 -0.80 -1.72
CA VAL A 52 17.64 -1.74 -2.78
C VAL A 52 17.25 -0.97 -4.04
N SER A 53 17.85 -1.34 -5.16
CA SER A 53 17.43 -0.89 -6.50
C SER A 53 16.82 -2.06 -7.27
N PRO A 54 15.56 -1.98 -7.71
CA PRO A 54 14.96 -3.02 -8.56
C PRO A 54 15.70 -3.19 -9.89
N ALA A 55 15.63 -4.39 -10.48
CA ALA A 55 16.29 -4.70 -11.75
C ALA A 55 15.79 -3.84 -12.92
N ALA A 56 14.50 -3.48 -12.89
CA ALA A 56 13.90 -2.54 -13.81
C ALA A 56 12.71 -1.84 -13.14
N GLN A 57 12.41 -0.62 -13.60
CA GLN A 57 11.21 0.11 -13.19
C GLN A 57 10.39 0.47 -14.42
N MET A 58 9.07 0.37 -14.29
CA MET A 58 8.11 0.80 -15.30
C MET A 58 7.04 1.66 -14.64
N GLU A 59 6.89 2.89 -15.10
CA GLU A 59 5.83 3.77 -14.64
C GLU A 59 4.53 3.46 -15.38
N ILE A 60 3.42 3.38 -14.64
CA ILE A 60 2.08 3.15 -15.13
C ILE A 60 1.14 4.17 -14.48
N GLY A 61 0.45 4.95 -15.30
CA GLY A 61 -0.30 6.14 -14.85
C GLY A 61 -1.68 5.89 -14.24
N SER A 62 -2.09 4.63 -14.01
CA SER A 62 -3.36 4.34 -13.34
C SER A 62 -3.25 3.11 -12.45
N ARG A 63 -4.09 3.06 -11.41
CA ARG A 63 -4.18 1.93 -10.48
C ARG A 63 -4.63 0.67 -11.21
N GLU A 64 -5.67 0.80 -12.02
CA GLU A 64 -6.29 -0.28 -12.76
C GLU A 64 -5.31 -0.87 -13.78
N SER A 65 -4.49 -0.04 -14.43
CA SER A 65 -3.44 -0.51 -15.33
C SER A 65 -2.31 -1.23 -14.61
N ILE A 66 -1.95 -0.84 -13.38
CA ILE A 66 -1.00 -1.62 -12.57
C ILE A 66 -1.57 -3.00 -12.26
N HIS A 67 -2.83 -3.07 -11.82
CA HIS A 67 -3.47 -4.35 -11.50
C HIS A 67 -3.45 -5.29 -12.71
N GLU A 68 -3.90 -4.81 -13.87
CA GLU A 68 -3.88 -5.57 -15.12
C GLU A 68 -2.46 -5.99 -15.53
N ALA A 69 -1.47 -5.14 -15.34
CA ALA A 69 -0.08 -5.46 -15.68
C ALA A 69 0.49 -6.55 -14.78
N VAL A 70 0.18 -6.54 -13.47
CA VAL A 70 0.59 -7.61 -12.55
C VAL A 70 -0.16 -8.91 -12.87
N ILE A 71 -1.47 -8.85 -13.16
CA ILE A 71 -2.27 -10.02 -13.58
C ILE A 71 -1.68 -10.65 -14.86
N ARG A 72 -1.18 -9.85 -15.80
CA ARG A 72 -0.50 -10.32 -17.01
C ARG A 72 0.97 -10.71 -16.79
N ASN A 73 1.42 -10.77 -15.53
CA ASN A 73 2.77 -11.14 -15.14
C ASN A 73 3.87 -10.28 -15.80
N LEU A 74 3.59 -8.98 -16.03
CA LEU A 74 4.55 -8.05 -16.63
C LEU A 74 5.60 -7.52 -15.63
N GLY A 75 5.36 -7.73 -14.34
CA GLY A 75 6.19 -7.30 -13.22
C GLY A 75 5.46 -7.48 -11.89
N VAL A 76 6.04 -6.92 -10.83
CA VAL A 76 5.45 -6.88 -9.48
C VAL A 76 5.16 -5.44 -9.10
N SER A 77 4.25 -5.21 -8.15
CA SER A 77 3.98 -3.85 -7.66
C SER A 77 3.80 -3.83 -6.15
N VAL A 78 4.03 -2.68 -5.53
CA VAL A 78 3.74 -2.44 -4.12
C VAL A 78 2.45 -1.63 -4.04
N ILE A 79 1.44 -2.17 -3.36
CA ILE A 79 0.07 -1.65 -3.36
C ILE A 79 -0.48 -1.67 -1.93
N ALA A 80 -1.26 -0.64 -1.59
CA ALA A 80 -2.06 -0.59 -0.37
C ALA A 80 -2.97 -1.82 -0.27
N ARG A 81 -2.99 -2.49 0.88
CA ARG A 81 -3.69 -3.77 1.05
C ARG A 81 -5.17 -3.68 0.67
N HIS A 82 -5.84 -2.59 1.03
CA HIS A 82 -7.25 -2.39 0.70
C HIS A 82 -7.51 -2.11 -0.79
N GLU A 83 -6.49 -1.72 -1.55
CA GLU A 83 -6.59 -1.46 -2.99
C GLU A 83 -6.29 -2.70 -3.84
N VAL A 84 -5.75 -3.77 -3.25
CA VAL A 84 -5.42 -4.99 -3.98
C VAL A 84 -6.70 -5.68 -4.46
N PRO A 85 -6.87 -5.92 -5.76
CA PRO A 85 -8.08 -6.54 -6.28
C PRO A 85 -8.11 -8.02 -5.89
N SER A 86 -9.30 -8.52 -5.59
CA SER A 86 -9.51 -9.96 -5.44
C SER A 86 -9.42 -10.62 -6.83
N HIS A 87 -8.35 -11.36 -7.08
CA HIS A 87 -8.14 -12.06 -8.35
C HIS A 87 -7.40 -13.39 -8.13
N PRO A 88 -7.81 -14.51 -8.75
CA PRO A 88 -7.22 -15.83 -8.52
C PRO A 88 -5.74 -15.92 -8.91
N ASP A 89 -5.31 -15.06 -9.83
CA ASP A 89 -3.92 -15.02 -10.32
C ASP A 89 -3.01 -14.09 -9.52
N LEU A 90 -3.49 -13.48 -8.45
CA LEU A 90 -2.67 -12.62 -7.59
C LEU A 90 -2.29 -13.30 -6.28
N ARG A 91 -1.06 -13.05 -5.86
CA ARG A 91 -0.55 -13.34 -4.51
C ARG A 91 -0.04 -12.06 -3.88
N VAL A 92 -0.16 -11.97 -2.57
CA VAL A 92 0.02 -10.72 -1.82
C VAL A 92 0.98 -10.92 -0.65
N PRO A 93 2.29 -11.18 -0.88
CA PRO A 93 3.24 -11.32 0.21
C PRO A 93 3.40 -10.01 1.00
N GLY A 94 3.58 -10.12 2.32
CA GLY A 94 4.03 -9.02 3.17
C GLY A 94 5.54 -8.80 3.05
N PHE A 95 6.07 -7.87 3.84
CA PHE A 95 7.50 -7.62 3.97
C PHE A 95 8.01 -8.06 5.34
N THR A 96 9.13 -8.80 5.39
CA THR A 96 9.70 -9.34 6.65
C THR A 96 10.51 -8.30 7.42
N ASP A 97 11.17 -7.39 6.71
CA ASP A 97 12.17 -6.45 7.22
C ASP A 97 11.74 -4.98 7.05
N ALA A 98 10.49 -4.77 6.62
CA ALA A 98 9.85 -3.47 6.55
C ALA A 98 8.35 -3.60 6.81
N SER A 99 7.73 -2.56 7.35
CA SER A 99 6.28 -2.45 7.46
C SER A 99 5.82 -1.13 6.85
N PRO A 100 6.02 -0.95 5.53
CA PRO A 100 5.59 0.26 4.85
C PRO A 100 4.08 0.43 5.01
N CYS A 101 3.64 1.63 5.34
CA CYS A 101 2.22 1.91 5.51
C CYS A 101 1.87 3.31 5.04
N LEU A 102 0.62 3.46 4.61
CA LEU A 102 0.05 4.76 4.28
C LEU A 102 -0.59 5.38 5.52
N HIS A 103 -0.31 6.65 5.69
CA HIS A 103 -1.01 7.53 6.62
C HIS A 103 -2.08 8.30 5.85
N GLU A 104 -3.32 8.11 6.24
CA GLU A 104 -4.46 8.80 5.66
C GLU A 104 -4.79 10.04 6.50
N TYR A 105 -5.07 11.14 5.81
CA TYR A 105 -5.34 12.43 6.44
C TYR A 105 -6.58 13.06 5.82
N LEU A 106 -7.40 13.67 6.68
CA LEU A 106 -8.47 14.55 6.23
C LEU A 106 -8.00 16.00 6.29
N TYR A 107 -7.92 16.66 5.13
CA TYR A 107 -7.55 18.07 5.04
C TYR A 107 -8.78 18.95 4.79
N CYS A 108 -8.90 20.02 5.57
CA CYS A 108 -9.92 21.07 5.39
C CYS A 108 -9.25 22.44 5.32
N LEU A 109 -9.69 23.28 4.39
CA LEU A 109 -9.30 24.69 4.36
C LEU A 109 -9.71 25.36 5.67
N ARG A 110 -8.80 26.14 6.26
CA ARG A 110 -9.01 26.76 7.58
C ARG A 110 -10.27 27.64 7.63
N GLU A 111 -10.57 28.35 6.55
CA GLU A 111 -11.73 29.24 6.40
C GLU A 111 -13.07 28.48 6.39
N ARG A 112 -13.05 27.18 6.06
CA ARG A 112 -14.24 26.34 5.97
C ARG A 112 -14.46 25.48 7.21
N ARG A 113 -13.56 25.57 8.18
CA ARG A 113 -13.68 24.91 9.49
C ARG A 113 -14.92 25.44 10.21
N GLY A 114 -15.76 24.56 10.75
CA GLY A 114 -17.01 24.95 11.41
C GLY A 114 -18.23 25.05 10.47
N ALA A 115 -18.05 24.80 9.16
CA ALA A 115 -19.20 24.63 8.27
C ALA A 115 -19.88 23.30 8.59
N ARG A 116 -21.19 23.34 8.88
CA ARG A 116 -21.97 22.17 9.35
C ARG A 116 -21.76 20.91 8.52
N LEU A 117 -21.66 21.02 7.19
CA LEU A 117 -21.47 19.88 6.30
C LEU A 117 -20.07 19.27 6.42
N ILE A 118 -19.05 20.11 6.61
CA ILE A 118 -17.67 19.66 6.78
C ILE A 118 -17.52 18.99 8.15
N ASP A 119 -18.05 19.60 9.22
CA ASP A 119 -17.99 19.00 10.56
C ASP A 119 -18.73 17.66 10.61
N ALA A 120 -19.89 17.55 9.93
CA ALA A 120 -20.62 16.30 9.81
C ALA A 120 -19.80 15.23 9.07
N PHE A 121 -19.12 15.59 7.98
CA PHE A 121 -18.26 14.65 7.26
C PHE A 121 -17.04 14.21 8.09
N VAL A 122 -16.38 15.15 8.79
CA VAL A 122 -15.26 14.86 9.69
C VAL A 122 -15.69 13.89 10.78
N ALA A 123 -16.84 14.11 11.42
CA ALA A 123 -17.38 13.23 12.46
C ALA A 123 -17.69 11.82 11.96
N LEU A 124 -18.06 11.66 10.68
CA LEU A 124 -18.28 10.34 10.05
C LEU A 124 -16.96 9.65 9.66
N ALA A 125 -15.89 10.41 9.43
CA ALA A 125 -14.59 9.90 9.03
C ALA A 125 -13.69 9.55 10.23
N GLU A 126 -14.04 9.97 11.45
CA GLU A 126 -13.36 9.52 12.66
C GLU A 126 -13.57 8.01 12.85
N PRO A 127 -12.50 7.21 13.00
CA PRO A 127 -12.65 5.79 13.24
C PRO A 127 -13.42 5.57 14.55
N PRO A 128 -14.28 4.54 14.64
CA PRO A 128 -14.99 4.23 15.88
C PRO A 128 -13.97 4.07 17.01
N GLN A 129 -14.17 4.82 18.10
CA GLN A 129 -13.34 4.70 19.29
C GLN A 129 -13.41 3.25 19.77
N GLY A 130 -12.28 2.53 19.69
CA GLY A 130 -12.18 1.18 20.18
C GLY A 130 -12.60 1.12 21.64
N GLN A 131 -13.53 0.21 21.93
CA GLN A 131 -13.93 -0.19 23.27
C GLN A 131 -12.64 -0.44 24.09
N GLN A 132 -12.34 0.44 25.05
CA GLN A 132 -11.39 0.11 26.11
C GLN A 132 -11.99 -1.06 26.88
N GLU A 133 -11.42 -2.24 26.73
CA GLU A 133 -11.67 -3.35 27.65
C GLU A 133 -11.21 -2.91 29.04
N SER A 134 -12.20 -2.49 29.84
CA SER A 134 -12.07 -2.32 31.26
C SER A 134 -11.90 -3.71 31.87
N GLY A 135 -10.64 -4.11 32.05
CA GLY A 135 -10.29 -5.16 33.00
C GLY A 135 -10.59 -4.68 34.41
N ALA A 136 -11.83 -4.91 34.86
CA ALA A 136 -12.17 -4.94 36.26
C ALA A 136 -11.60 -6.23 36.85
N ASP A 137 -10.47 -6.12 37.56
CA ASP A 137 -10.04 -7.12 38.54
C ASP A 137 -10.07 -6.45 39.91
N ARG A 138 -11.14 -6.72 40.66
CA ARG A 138 -11.20 -6.84 42.12
C ARG A 138 -12.58 -7.28 42.59
#